data_AF-W1YH25-F1
#
_entry.id   AF-W1YH25-F1
#
_cell.length_a   1.000
_cell.length_b   1.000
_cell.length_c   1.000
_cell.angle_alpha   90.00
_cell.angle_beta   90.00
_cell.angle_gamma   90.00
#
_symmetry.space_group_name_H-M   'P 1'
#
loop_
_entity.id
_entity.type
_entity.pdbx_description
1 polymer ?
#
loop_
_entity_poly.entity_id
_entity_poly.type
_entity_poly.pdbx_seq_one_letter_code
_entity_poly.pdbx_strand_id
1 'polypeptide(L)' 'LLIDIDFRMASTGLYSDIVFPAATWYEKEDLSSTDMHPYVHVFQAAVDCAWETKSDWDTFRTLAETVSRV' A
#
# COMPACT_ATOMS: atom_id res chain seq x y z
N LEU A 1 -4.24 -18.04 7.93
CA LEU A 1 -4.11 -17.09 6.80
C LEU A 1 -3.97 -15.69 7.36
N LEU A 2 -2.73 -15.28 7.55
CA LEU A 2 -2.32 -13.91 7.86
C LEU A 2 -1.70 -13.30 6.60
N ILE A 3 -2.21 -12.15 6.17
CA ILE A 3 -1.75 -11.45 4.96
C ILE A 3 -1.22 -10.08 5.38
N ASP A 4 -0.01 -9.76 4.95
CA ASP A 4 0.67 -8.48 5.19
C ASP A 4 0.84 -7.70 3.89
N ILE A 5 0.73 -6.38 3.95
CA ILE A 5 0.95 -5.46 2.83
C ILE A 5 1.96 -4.42 3.34
N ASP A 6 3.22 -4.55 2.91
CA ASP A 6 4.30 -3.69 3.37
C ASP A 6 5.33 -3.48 2.23
N PHE A 7 5.97 -2.32 2.21
CA PHE A 7 7.07 -2.01 1.30
C PHE A 7 8.43 -2.48 1.86
N ARG A 8 8.48 -2.93 3.12
CA ARG A 8 9.66 -3.53 3.76
C ARG A 8 9.28 -4.79 4.54
N MET A 9 10.23 -5.72 4.69
CA MET A 9 10.01 -6.91 5.51
C MET A 9 10.10 -6.58 7.02
N ALA A 10 9.00 -6.10 7.59
CA ALA A 10 8.84 -5.91 9.03
C ALA A 10 8.59 -7.24 9.76
N SER A 11 8.61 -7.23 11.10
CA SER A 11 8.34 -8.44 11.88
C SER A 11 6.97 -9.05 11.55
N THR A 12 5.95 -8.23 11.26
CA THR A 12 4.63 -8.72 10.86
C THR A 12 4.71 -9.53 9.56
N GLY A 13 5.32 -8.97 8.51
CA GLY A 13 5.56 -9.68 7.25
C GLY A 13 6.37 -10.97 7.42
N LEU A 14 7.39 -10.96 8.30
CA LEU A 14 8.21 -12.14 8.58
C LEU A 14 7.40 -13.31 9.18
N TYR A 15 6.35 -13.01 9.96
CA TYR A 15 5.47 -14.00 10.56
C TYR A 15 4.15 -14.23 9.78
N SER A 16 4.00 -13.62 8.60
CA SER A 16 2.78 -13.72 7.79
C SER A 16 2.83 -14.90 6.80
N ASP A 17 1.65 -15.45 6.47
CA ASP A 17 1.54 -16.54 5.51
C ASP A 17 1.76 -16.02 4.06
N ILE A 18 1.32 -14.79 3.78
CA ILE A 18 1.44 -14.10 2.48
C ILE A 18 1.85 -12.65 2.73
N VAL A 19 2.76 -12.14 1.90
CA VAL A 19 3.17 -10.72 1.89
C VAL A 19 2.97 -10.15 0.49
N PHE A 20 2.19 -9.08 0.36
CA PHE A 20 2.08 -8.31 -0.89
C PHE A 20 3.01 -7.10 -0.86
N PRO A 21 3.74 -6.83 -1.95
CA PRO A 21 4.66 -5.70 -2.02
C PRO A 21 3.90 -4.37 -2.15
N ALA A 22 3.98 -3.52 -1.14
CA ALA A 22 3.33 -2.20 -1.15
C ALA A 22 4.23 -1.14 -1.80
N ALA A 23 3.61 -0.14 -2.43
CA ALA A 23 4.30 1.06 -2.91
C ALA A 23 4.69 1.96 -1.73
N THR A 24 5.88 2.58 -1.82
CA THR A 24 6.30 3.60 -0.87
C THR A 24 5.49 4.90 -1.05
N TRP A 25 5.64 5.82 -0.13
CA TRP A 25 4.94 7.13 -0.14
C TRP A 25 5.38 8.03 -1.30
N TYR A 26 6.46 7.72 -2.01
CA TYR A 26 6.92 8.43 -3.21
C TYR A 26 6.50 7.75 -4.51
N GLU A 27 5.69 6.70 -4.44
CA GLU A 27 5.26 5.90 -5.59
C GLU A 27 3.73 5.81 -5.69
N LYS A 28 3.00 6.60 -4.87
CA LYS A 28 1.54 6.59 -4.81
C LYS A 28 0.93 7.96 -4.51
N GLU A 29 -0.32 8.10 -4.89
CA GLU A 29 -1.17 9.25 -4.63
C GLU A 29 -2.03 9.00 -3.39
N ASP A 30 -1.96 9.89 -2.38
CA ASP A 30 -2.83 9.84 -1.20
C ASP A 30 -2.83 11.20 -0.46
N LEU A 31 -3.65 11.34 0.58
CA LEU A 31 -3.74 12.55 1.42
C LEU A 31 -3.19 12.30 2.82
N SER A 32 -2.57 13.33 3.41
CA SER A 32 -2.08 13.31 4.78
C SER A 32 -2.41 14.60 5.52
N SER A 33 -2.85 14.46 6.77
CA SER A 33 -3.07 15.57 7.71
C SER A 33 -2.71 15.10 9.12
N THR A 34 -2.47 16.03 10.03
CA THR A 34 -2.16 15.73 11.43
C THR A 34 -2.83 16.74 12.37
N ASP A 35 -3.13 16.34 13.59
CA ASP A 35 -3.73 17.18 14.63
C ASP A 35 -2.87 18.41 14.99
N MET A 36 -1.57 18.38 14.66
CA MET A 36 -0.62 19.44 14.99
C MET A 36 -0.85 20.75 14.20
N HIS A 37 -1.56 20.69 13.06
CA HIS A 37 -1.79 21.86 12.21
C HIS A 37 -3.03 21.71 11.31
N PRO A 38 -3.67 22.82 10.87
CA PRO A 38 -4.91 22.78 10.09
C PRO A 38 -4.68 22.63 8.57
N TYR A 39 -3.53 22.09 8.15
CA TYR A 39 -3.18 21.91 6.74
C TYR A 39 -3.34 20.45 6.27
N VAL A 40 -3.73 20.29 5.00
CA VAL A 40 -3.76 19.00 4.29
C VAL A 40 -2.63 18.98 3.27
N HIS A 41 -1.92 17.86 3.22
CA HIS A 41 -0.81 17.61 2.30
C HIS A 41 -1.12 16.41 1.40
N VAL A 42 -0.48 16.37 0.25
CA VAL A 42 -0.61 15.28 -0.71
C VAL A 42 0.67 14.44 -0.71
N PHE A 43 0.51 13.12 -0.80
CA PHE A 43 1.52 12.26 -1.36
C PHE A 43 1.31 12.21 -2.87
N GLN A 44 2.38 12.44 -3.64
CA GLN A 44 2.36 12.37 -5.08
C GLN A 44 3.49 11.44 -5.53
N ALA A 45 3.22 10.62 -6.55
CA ALA A 45 4.21 9.72 -7.11
C ALA A 45 5.35 10.53 -7.75
N ALA A 46 6.56 10.40 -7.22
CA ALA A 46 7.78 10.94 -7.82
C ALA A 46 8.26 10.08 -8.99
N VAL A 47 8.02 8.77 -8.90
CA VAL A 47 8.27 7.76 -9.93
C VAL A 47 7.16 6.71 -9.88
N ASP A 48 7.01 5.94 -10.95
CA ASP A 48 6.12 4.79 -10.95
C ASP A 48 6.58 3.74 -9.91
N CYS A 49 5.62 2.94 -9.42
CA CYS A 49 5.87 1.84 -8.50
C CYS A 49 7.01 0.93 -8.99
N ALA A 50 8.06 0.79 -8.17
CA ALA A 50 9.17 -0.09 -8.50
C ALA A 50 8.76 -1.57 -8.44
N TRP A 51 9.38 -2.40 -9.29
CA TRP A 51 9.14 -3.85 -9.38
C TRP A 51 7.66 -4.20 -9.59
N GLU A 52 7.12 -5.10 -8.75
CA GLU A 52 5.72 -5.54 -8.78
C GLU A 52 4.88 -4.86 -7.68
N THR A 53 5.42 -3.80 -7.05
CA THR A 53 4.70 -3.07 -6.01
C THR A 53 3.44 -2.42 -6.57
N LYS A 54 2.43 -2.28 -5.72
CA LYS A 54 1.17 -1.59 -6.04
C LYS A 54 0.80 -0.67 -4.89
N SER A 55 0.01 0.37 -5.18
CA SER A 55 -0.64 1.13 -4.12
C SER A 55 -1.55 0.21 -3.30
N ASP A 56 -1.77 0.54 -2.03
CA ASP A 56 -2.67 -0.24 -1.16
C ASP A 56 -4.07 -0.30 -1.78
N TRP A 57 -4.51 0.82 -2.37
CA TRP A 57 -5.76 0.94 -3.10
C TRP A 57 -5.88 -0.07 -4.25
N ASP A 58 -4.89 -0.11 -5.14
CA ASP A 58 -4.90 -1.01 -6.30
C ASP A 58 -4.81 -2.49 -5.88
N THR A 59 -4.10 -2.77 -4.79
CA THR A 59 -3.99 -4.11 -4.21
C THR A 59 -5.35 -4.61 -3.75
N PHE A 60 -6.07 -3.84 -2.92
CA PHE A 60 -7.41 -4.19 -2.47
C PHE A 60 -8.43 -4.22 -3.61
N ARG A 61 -8.32 -3.31 -4.57
CA ARG A 61 -9.18 -3.33 -5.78
C ARG A 61 -9.00 -4.62 -6.57
N THR A 62 -7.76 -5.04 -6.83
CA THR A 62 -7.44 -6.27 -7.58
C THR A 62 -7.94 -7.51 -6.82
N LEU A 63 -7.77 -7.53 -5.50
CA LEU A 63 -8.31 -8.59 -4.65
C LEU A 63 -9.83 -8.65 -4.74
N ALA A 64 -10.51 -7.50 -4.64
CA ALA A 64 -11.97 -7.43 -4.76
C ALA A 64 -12.47 -7.93 -6.12
N GLU A 65 -11.80 -7.57 -7.21
CA GLU A 65 -12.13 -8.08 -8.55
C GLU A 65 -11.97 -9.60 -8.65
N THR A 66 -10.93 -10.16 -8.03
CA THR A 66 -10.68 -11.61 -8.02
C THR A 66 -11.72 -12.36 -7.19
N VAL A 67 -12.01 -11.87 -5.99
CA VAL A 67 -13.03 -12.45 -5.10
C VAL A 67 -14.42 -12.40 -5.75
N SER A 68 -14.74 -11.34 -6.49
CA SER A 68 -16.05 -11.19 -7.15
C SER A 68 -16.27 -12.12 -8.35
N ARG A 69 -15.21 -12.78 -8.86
CA ARG A 69 -15.31 -13.76 -9.96
C ARG A 69 -15.66 -15.17 -9.49
N VAL A 70 -15.57 -15.40 -8.17
CA VAL A 70 -15.89 -16.67 -7.50
C VAL A 70 -17.39 -16.70 -7.17
#